data_AF-A0AA88YCM7-F1
#
_entry.id   AF-A0AA88YCM7-F1
#
_cell.length_a   1.000
_cell.length_b   1.000
_cell.length_c   1.000
_cell.angle_alpha   90.00
_cell.angle_beta   90.00
_cell.angle_gamma   90.00
#
_symmetry.space_group_name_H-M   'P 1'
#
loop_
_entity.id
_entity.type
_entity.pdbx_description
1 polymer ?
#
loop_
_entity_poly.entity_id
_entity_poly.type
_entity_poly.pdbx_seq_one_letter_code
_entity_poly.pdbx_strand_id
1 'polypeptide(L)'
;MAVMTSWLQADENYPVFLRNDIEDMERRKEEKVRAMREAKSRYHSLLYKLNQTELEYDRALGEMETWRDKEDALRVEEDYLKQLQGELQQELDFKEFRRDELVKNKAEFSADNYNEVYDMLIDEIRYVRDRMPLVKRQLAAAQHKLEWMADKKTGMSKIEKELKHIKKELSAAKKEQKEKETEFVDLEKSLELARRIHRYKTSTDAAEKIYFCLPFGSKQNQSLGTIDDKFTKVSTVVCSMIDQDWLTLYRRLPFHPKRGSQTIEKDISDINVEGARGPKEGRAMNAINRWRRHHTRAKVEDLVDTLKKMRRNDIVMEIEKTMNPPKLMEEVQEIYVPPNVAPELVPFYKEVERYDQLRKAHKVKR
;
A
#
# COMPACT_ATOMS: atom_id res chain seq x y z
N MET A 1 52.44 19.93 -3.95
CA MET A 1 51.95 21.10 -4.72
C MET A 1 50.97 20.67 -5.82
N ALA A 2 51.37 19.86 -6.81
CA ALA A 2 50.51 19.45 -7.93
C ALA A 2 49.16 18.80 -7.55
N VAL A 3 49.16 17.94 -6.52
CA VAL A 3 47.93 17.31 -6.02
C VAL A 3 46.97 18.36 -5.45
N MET A 4 47.45 19.25 -4.59
CA MET A 4 46.62 20.27 -3.94
C MET A 4 46.03 21.27 -4.94
N THR A 5 46.78 21.65 -5.98
CA THR A 5 46.25 22.47 -7.09
C THR A 5 45.19 21.74 -7.91
N SER A 6 45.32 20.42 -8.11
CA SER A 6 44.29 19.62 -8.78
C SER A 6 43.01 19.51 -7.97
N TRP A 7 43.11 19.35 -6.64
CA TRP A 7 41.95 19.36 -5.75
C TRP A 7 41.22 20.71 -5.75
N LEU A 8 41.95 21.82 -5.72
CA LEU A 8 41.37 23.17 -5.79
C LEU A 8 40.66 23.41 -7.13
N GLN A 9 41.28 23.03 -8.25
CA GLN A 9 40.64 23.12 -9.57
C GLN A 9 39.40 22.22 -9.68
N ALA A 10 39.42 21.03 -9.09
CA ALA A 10 38.25 20.16 -9.06
C ALA A 10 37.12 20.80 -8.23
N ASP A 11 37.44 21.40 -7.08
CA ASP A 11 36.46 22.07 -6.23
C ASP A 11 35.86 23.33 -6.88
N GLU A 12 36.68 24.13 -7.59
CA GLU A 12 36.24 25.31 -8.34
C GLU A 12 35.29 24.95 -9.48
N ASN A 13 35.51 23.80 -10.15
CA ASN A 13 34.68 23.33 -11.25
C ASN A 13 33.44 22.54 -10.79
N TYR A 14 33.43 22.04 -9.54
CA TYR A 14 32.34 21.21 -9.01
C TYR A 14 30.96 21.89 -9.02
N PRO A 15 30.79 23.20 -8.74
CA PRO A 15 29.51 23.89 -8.88
C PRO A 15 28.94 23.85 -10.30
N VAL A 16 29.80 23.94 -11.33
CA VAL A 16 29.38 23.87 -12.74
C VAL A 16 28.89 22.46 -13.07
N PHE A 17 29.63 21.44 -12.62
CA PHE A 17 29.22 20.04 -12.74
C PHE A 17 27.86 19.80 -12.06
N LEU A 18 27.69 20.25 -10.81
CA LEU A 18 26.43 20.13 -10.08
C LEU A 18 25.26 20.86 -10.77
N ARG A 19 25.51 22.00 -11.40
CA ARG A 19 24.47 22.73 -12.14
C ARG A 19 23.97 21.90 -13.32
N ASN A 20 24.88 21.34 -14.12
CA ASN A 20 24.52 20.48 -15.24
C ASN A 20 23.75 19.23 -14.76
N ASP A 21 24.21 18.58 -13.68
CA ASP A 21 23.51 17.44 -13.08
C ASP A 21 22.11 17.80 -12.59
N ILE A 22 21.92 19.00 -11.99
CA ILE A 22 20.61 19.50 -11.57
C ILE A 22 19.70 19.70 -12.79
N GLU A 23 20.20 20.33 -13.86
CA GLU A 23 19.43 20.54 -15.10
C GLU A 23 19.01 19.21 -15.74
N ASP A 24 19.91 18.22 -15.77
CA ASP A 24 19.61 16.88 -16.29
C ASP A 24 18.61 16.13 -15.39
N MET A 25 18.73 16.24 -14.06
CA MET A 25 17.75 15.69 -13.12
C MET A 25 16.38 16.37 -13.24
N GLU A 26 16.34 17.68 -13.52
CA GLU A 26 15.09 18.42 -13.76
C GLU A 26 14.40 17.94 -15.03
N ARG A 27 15.13 17.73 -16.13
CA ARG A 27 14.58 17.11 -17.35
C ARG A 27 14.03 15.71 -17.09
N ARG A 28 14.80 14.87 -16.39
CA ARG A 28 14.33 13.52 -15.99
C ARG A 28 13.11 13.59 -15.09
N LYS A 29 12.97 14.62 -14.24
CA LYS A 29 11.80 14.81 -13.38
C LYS A 29 10.53 14.95 -14.22
N GLU A 30 10.56 15.74 -15.29
CA GLU A 30 9.41 15.92 -16.18
C GLU A 30 8.99 14.59 -16.85
N GLU A 31 9.96 13.81 -17.31
CA GLU A 31 9.71 12.47 -17.88
C GLU A 31 9.09 11.51 -16.86
N LYS A 32 9.63 11.49 -15.63
CA LYS A 32 9.10 10.65 -14.54
C LYS A 32 7.70 11.07 -14.11
N VAL A 33 7.40 12.37 -14.08
CA VAL A 33 6.05 12.88 -13.80
C VAL A 33 5.07 12.41 -14.87
N ARG A 34 5.46 12.47 -16.16
CA ARG A 34 4.64 11.98 -17.27
C ARG A 34 4.36 10.48 -17.12
N ALA A 35 5.40 9.67 -16.92
CA ALA A 35 5.27 8.22 -16.74
C ALA A 35 4.39 7.86 -15.52
N MET A 36 4.55 8.57 -14.40
CA MET A 36 3.72 8.36 -13.20
C MET A 36 2.24 8.70 -13.47
N ARG A 37 1.96 9.80 -14.18
CA ARG A 37 0.58 10.17 -14.58
C ARG A 37 -0.04 9.13 -15.51
N GLU A 38 0.72 8.63 -16.48
CA GLU A 38 0.28 7.58 -17.40
C GLU A 38 -0.03 6.27 -16.65
N ALA A 39 0.87 5.82 -15.78
CA ALA A 39 0.66 4.62 -14.96
C ALA A 39 -0.57 4.76 -14.06
N LYS A 40 -0.77 5.94 -13.43
CA LYS A 40 -1.95 6.25 -12.62
C LYS A 40 -3.24 6.26 -13.46
N SER A 41 -3.22 6.86 -14.64
CA SER A 41 -4.36 6.86 -15.57
C SER A 41 -4.74 5.44 -15.99
N ARG A 42 -3.75 4.61 -16.35
CA ARG A 42 -3.93 3.19 -16.68
C ARG A 42 -4.56 2.41 -15.52
N TYR A 43 -4.05 2.60 -14.30
CA TYR A 43 -4.61 1.98 -13.10
C TYR A 43 -6.09 2.36 -12.89
N HIS A 44 -6.43 3.66 -12.99
CA HIS A 44 -7.81 4.11 -12.83
C HIS A 44 -8.74 3.60 -13.94
N SER A 45 -8.27 3.55 -15.19
CA SER A 45 -9.03 2.99 -16.31
C SER A 45 -9.33 1.49 -16.09
N LEU A 46 -8.34 0.71 -15.66
CA LEU A 46 -8.54 -0.70 -15.33
C LEU A 46 -9.45 -0.90 -14.12
N LEU A 47 -9.38 -0.03 -13.12
CA LEU A 47 -10.26 -0.08 -11.96
C LEU A 47 -11.72 0.18 -12.35
N TYR A 48 -11.96 1.17 -13.20
CA TYR A 48 -13.29 1.44 -13.74
C TYR A 48 -13.82 0.24 -14.53
N LYS A 49 -12.98 -0.31 -15.43
CA LYS A 49 -13.34 -1.49 -16.22
C LYS A 49 -13.65 -2.70 -15.32
N LEU A 50 -12.86 -2.91 -14.27
CA LEU A 50 -13.09 -3.98 -13.29
C LEU A 50 -14.47 -3.84 -12.66
N ASN A 51 -14.79 -2.65 -12.12
CA ASN A 51 -16.08 -2.41 -11.47
C ASN A 51 -17.25 -2.63 -12.43
N GLN A 52 -17.12 -2.18 -13.68
CA GLN A 52 -18.16 -2.40 -14.69
C GLN A 52 -18.36 -3.89 -14.97
N THR A 53 -17.28 -4.64 -15.20
CA THR A 53 -17.37 -6.08 -15.47
C THR A 53 -17.84 -6.87 -14.23
N GLU A 54 -17.53 -6.41 -13.01
CA GLU A 54 -18.05 -7.02 -11.78
C GLU A 54 -19.56 -6.86 -11.68
N LEU A 55 -20.10 -5.67 -11.98
CA LEU A 55 -21.54 -5.44 -12.03
C LEU A 55 -22.23 -6.30 -13.11
N GLU A 56 -21.61 -6.44 -14.28
CA GLU A 56 -22.11 -7.30 -15.35
C GLU A 56 -22.11 -8.78 -14.95
N TYR A 57 -21.06 -9.23 -14.25
CA TYR A 57 -20.96 -10.57 -13.72
C TYR A 57 -22.00 -10.86 -12.64
N ASP A 58 -22.18 -9.95 -11.68
CA ASP A 58 -23.15 -10.11 -10.59
C ASP A 58 -24.58 -10.15 -11.13
N ARG A 59 -24.89 -9.32 -12.15
CA ARG A 59 -26.17 -9.39 -12.86
C ARG A 59 -26.36 -10.74 -13.54
N ALA A 60 -25.36 -11.21 -14.28
CA ALA A 60 -25.41 -12.50 -14.96
C ALA A 60 -25.55 -13.66 -13.97
N LEU A 61 -24.89 -13.58 -12.82
CA LEU A 61 -24.94 -14.58 -11.75
C LEU A 61 -26.34 -14.63 -11.11
N GLY A 62 -26.91 -13.46 -10.79
CA GLY A 62 -28.28 -13.37 -10.28
C GLY A 62 -29.31 -13.91 -11.27
N GLU A 63 -29.17 -13.61 -12.57
CA GLU A 63 -30.00 -14.21 -13.61
C GLU A 63 -29.84 -15.75 -13.61
N MET A 64 -28.60 -16.25 -13.63
CA MET A 64 -28.30 -17.68 -13.68
C MET A 64 -28.87 -18.47 -12.49
N GLU A 65 -28.90 -17.91 -11.29
CA GLU A 65 -29.54 -18.52 -10.13
C GLU A 65 -31.04 -18.72 -10.36
N THR A 66 -31.74 -17.71 -10.90
CA THR A 66 -33.18 -17.83 -11.21
C THR A 66 -33.49 -18.82 -12.33
N TRP A 67 -32.52 -19.08 -13.22
CA TRP A 67 -32.66 -20.04 -14.31
C TRP A 67 -32.36 -21.48 -13.89
N ARG A 68 -31.61 -21.69 -12.81
CA ARG A 68 -31.18 -23.03 -12.38
C ARG A 68 -32.37 -23.95 -12.11
N ASP A 69 -33.33 -23.50 -11.32
CA ASP A 69 -34.52 -24.29 -10.99
C ASP A 69 -35.39 -24.57 -12.23
N LYS A 70 -35.42 -23.61 -13.18
CA LYS A 70 -36.14 -23.76 -14.46
C LYS A 70 -35.44 -24.74 -15.39
N GLU A 71 -34.10 -24.79 -15.37
CA GLU A 71 -33.31 -25.70 -16.17
C GLU A 71 -33.54 -27.15 -15.74
N ASP A 72 -33.53 -27.41 -14.43
CA ASP A 72 -33.78 -28.76 -13.90
C ASP A 72 -35.19 -29.24 -14.26
N ALA A 73 -36.20 -28.37 -14.14
CA ALA A 73 -37.57 -28.67 -14.58
C ALA A 73 -37.64 -28.94 -16.10
N LEU A 74 -36.97 -28.14 -16.92
CA LEU A 74 -36.92 -28.34 -18.37
C LEU A 74 -36.20 -29.64 -18.78
N ARG A 75 -35.19 -30.07 -18.03
CA ARG A 75 -34.51 -31.36 -18.27
C ARG A 75 -35.44 -32.54 -17.98
N VAL A 76 -36.18 -32.49 -16.88
CA VAL A 76 -37.18 -33.52 -16.56
C VAL A 76 -38.28 -33.55 -17.63
N GLU A 77 -38.74 -32.38 -18.09
CA GLU A 77 -39.72 -32.26 -19.19
C GLU A 77 -39.15 -32.82 -20.50
N GLU A 78 -37.89 -32.52 -20.84
CA GLU A 78 -37.22 -33.03 -22.04
C GLU A 78 -37.14 -34.57 -22.01
N ASP A 79 -36.72 -35.15 -20.88
CA ASP A 79 -36.62 -36.60 -20.72
C ASP A 79 -37.99 -37.29 -20.82
N TYR A 80 -39.02 -36.71 -20.19
CA TYR A 80 -40.39 -37.17 -20.31
C TYR A 80 -40.90 -37.12 -21.76
N LEU A 81 -40.69 -36.00 -22.46
CA LEU A 81 -41.13 -35.84 -23.85
C LEU A 81 -40.36 -36.77 -24.81
N LYS A 82 -39.07 -37.02 -24.58
CA LYS A 82 -38.28 -38.01 -25.32
C LYS A 82 -38.84 -39.42 -25.11
N GLN A 83 -39.14 -39.79 -23.87
CA GLN A 83 -39.73 -41.08 -23.55
C GLN A 83 -41.10 -41.23 -24.22
N LEU A 84 -41.99 -40.24 -24.08
CA LEU A 84 -43.31 -40.23 -24.69
C LEU A 84 -43.24 -40.30 -26.22
N GLN A 85 -42.29 -39.60 -26.84
CA GLN A 85 -42.07 -39.70 -28.29
C GLN A 85 -41.66 -41.13 -28.68
N GLY A 86 -40.79 -41.77 -27.90
CA GLY A 86 -40.38 -43.16 -28.11
C GLY A 86 -41.54 -44.14 -27.95
N GLU A 87 -42.36 -43.99 -26.92
CA GLU A 87 -43.56 -44.78 -26.65
C GLU A 87 -44.58 -44.65 -27.78
N LEU A 88 -44.89 -43.42 -28.22
CA LEU A 88 -45.81 -43.19 -29.33
C LEU A 88 -45.27 -43.78 -30.65
N GLN A 89 -43.95 -43.79 -30.85
CA GLN A 89 -43.36 -44.36 -32.06
C GLN A 89 -43.49 -45.88 -32.05
N GLN A 90 -43.19 -46.52 -30.92
CA GLN A 90 -43.38 -47.96 -30.74
C GLN A 90 -44.86 -48.37 -30.87
N GLU A 91 -45.77 -47.58 -30.29
CA GLU A 91 -47.22 -47.80 -30.40
C GLU A 91 -47.69 -47.69 -31.86
N LEU A 92 -47.19 -46.68 -32.59
CA LEU A 92 -47.48 -46.52 -34.01
C LEU A 92 -47.00 -47.74 -34.81
N ASP A 93 -45.73 -48.14 -34.61
CA ASP A 93 -45.13 -49.27 -35.31
C ASP A 93 -45.89 -50.58 -35.02
N PHE A 94 -46.27 -50.81 -33.76
CA PHE A 94 -47.04 -51.99 -33.35
C PHE A 94 -48.44 -52.02 -33.97
N LYS A 95 -49.14 -50.88 -33.98
CA LYS A 95 -50.49 -50.79 -34.55
C LYS A 95 -50.48 -50.89 -36.08
N GLU A 96 -49.49 -50.29 -36.74
CA GLU A 96 -49.29 -50.44 -38.18
C GLU A 96 -48.99 -51.90 -38.54
N PHE A 97 -48.12 -52.57 -37.78
CA PHE A 97 -47.87 -54.00 -37.93
C PHE A 97 -49.13 -54.85 -37.77
N ARG A 98 -49.92 -54.61 -36.71
CA ARG A 98 -51.18 -55.34 -36.44
C ARG A 98 -52.23 -55.10 -37.52
N ARG A 99 -52.35 -53.88 -38.04
CA ARG A 99 -53.19 -53.56 -39.20
C ARG A 99 -52.76 -54.37 -40.41
N ASP A 100 -51.45 -54.41 -40.70
CA ASP A 100 -50.92 -55.10 -41.87
C ASP A 100 -51.06 -56.63 -41.75
N GLU A 101 -50.96 -57.19 -40.54
CA GLU A 101 -51.28 -58.60 -40.26
C GLU A 101 -52.77 -58.90 -40.46
N LEU A 102 -53.66 -58.03 -39.97
CA LEU A 102 -55.10 -58.19 -40.15
C LEU A 102 -55.48 -58.20 -41.64
N VAL A 103 -54.86 -57.34 -42.44
CA VAL A 103 -55.04 -57.31 -43.91
C VAL A 103 -54.58 -58.61 -44.57
N LYS A 104 -53.45 -59.19 -44.13
CA LYS A 104 -52.93 -60.47 -44.65
C LYS A 104 -53.84 -61.66 -44.30
N ASN A 105 -54.41 -61.66 -43.09
CA ASN A 105 -55.24 -62.76 -42.59
C ASN A 105 -56.75 -62.53 -42.78
N LYS A 106 -57.15 -61.62 -43.68
CA LYS A 106 -58.54 -61.22 -43.90
C LYS A 106 -59.51 -62.39 -44.14
N ALA A 107 -59.04 -63.49 -44.75
CA ALA A 107 -59.85 -64.67 -45.03
C ALA A 107 -60.29 -65.46 -43.78
N GLU A 108 -59.64 -65.24 -42.63
CA GLU A 108 -59.89 -65.94 -41.37
C GLU A 108 -60.96 -65.26 -40.49
N PHE A 109 -61.46 -64.09 -40.89
CA PHE A 109 -62.40 -63.28 -40.13
C PHE A 109 -63.77 -63.16 -40.84
N SER A 110 -64.84 -62.99 -40.05
CA SER A 110 -66.12 -62.53 -40.59
C SER A 110 -66.01 -61.07 -41.07
N ALA A 111 -66.78 -60.70 -42.09
CA ALA A 111 -66.70 -59.37 -42.69
C ALA A 111 -66.98 -58.24 -41.67
N ASP A 112 -67.95 -58.43 -40.78
CA ASP A 112 -68.33 -57.45 -39.77
C ASP A 112 -67.22 -57.27 -38.72
N ASN A 113 -66.66 -58.38 -38.20
CA ASN A 113 -65.58 -58.32 -37.22
C ASN A 113 -64.28 -57.75 -37.81
N TYR A 114 -63.99 -58.05 -39.08
CA TYR A 114 -62.83 -57.48 -39.77
C TYR A 114 -62.96 -55.96 -39.90
N ASN A 115 -64.11 -55.46 -40.35
CA ASN A 115 -64.32 -54.03 -40.58
C ASN A 115 -64.26 -53.25 -39.25
N GLU A 116 -64.90 -53.73 -38.17
CA GLU A 116 -64.83 -53.07 -36.86
C GLU A 116 -63.38 -52.96 -36.34
N VAL A 117 -62.63 -54.06 -36.35
CA VAL A 117 -61.25 -54.06 -35.82
C VAL A 117 -60.31 -53.23 -36.70
N TYR A 118 -60.51 -53.26 -38.02
CA TYR A 118 -59.73 -52.47 -38.95
C TYR A 118 -59.98 -50.97 -38.78
N ASP A 119 -61.25 -50.54 -38.69
CA ASP A 119 -61.60 -49.13 -38.52
C ASP A 119 -61.11 -48.59 -37.17
N MET A 120 -61.24 -49.36 -36.08
CA MET A 120 -60.65 -49.02 -34.78
C MET A 120 -59.13 -48.82 -34.87
N LEU A 121 -58.40 -49.74 -35.54
CA LEU A 121 -56.95 -49.62 -35.70
C LEU A 121 -56.55 -48.40 -36.54
N ILE A 122 -57.33 -48.06 -37.58
CA ILE A 122 -57.09 -46.87 -38.40
C ILE A 122 -57.26 -45.60 -37.58
N ASP A 123 -58.31 -45.50 -36.77
CA ASP A 123 -58.56 -44.35 -35.92
C ASP A 123 -57.50 -44.20 -34.83
N GLU A 124 -57.06 -45.30 -34.23
CA GLU A 124 -55.97 -45.31 -33.26
C GLU A 124 -54.62 -44.90 -33.88
N ILE A 125 -54.28 -45.42 -35.07
CA ILE A 125 -53.08 -45.02 -35.83
C ILE A 125 -53.15 -43.53 -36.15
N ARG A 126 -54.30 -43.03 -36.58
CA ARG A 126 -54.52 -41.61 -36.88
C ARG A 126 -54.32 -40.76 -35.63
N TYR A 127 -54.90 -41.16 -34.50
CA TYR A 127 -54.72 -40.46 -33.22
C TYR A 127 -53.24 -40.35 -32.83
N VAL A 128 -52.47 -41.45 -32.92
CA VAL A 128 -51.04 -41.45 -32.60
C VAL A 128 -50.26 -40.58 -33.60
N ARG A 129 -50.57 -40.66 -34.90
CA ARG A 129 -49.95 -39.81 -35.94
C ARG A 129 -50.24 -38.32 -35.75
N ASP A 130 -51.42 -37.95 -35.28
CA ASP A 130 -51.79 -36.55 -35.03
C ASP A 130 -51.13 -36.01 -33.74
N ARG A 131 -50.96 -36.86 -32.73
CA ARG A 131 -50.32 -36.51 -31.44
C ARG A 131 -48.80 -36.41 -31.53
N MET A 132 -48.17 -37.22 -32.38
CA MET A 132 -46.70 -37.29 -32.52
C MET A 132 -46.04 -35.93 -32.89
N PRO A 133 -46.53 -35.16 -33.88
CA PRO A 133 -45.98 -33.83 -34.19
C PRO A 133 -46.09 -32.84 -33.03
N LEU A 134 -47.12 -32.94 -32.19
CA LEU A 134 -47.29 -32.06 -31.03
C LEU A 134 -46.20 -32.32 -29.98
N VAL A 135 -45.94 -33.58 -29.67
CA VAL A 135 -44.88 -33.99 -28.75
C VAL A 135 -43.50 -33.59 -29.31
N LYS A 136 -43.25 -33.83 -30.60
CA LYS A 136 -42.00 -33.39 -31.27
C LYS A 136 -41.81 -31.87 -31.19
N ARG A 137 -42.86 -31.08 -31.38
CA ARG A 137 -42.80 -29.62 -31.27
C ARG A 137 -42.53 -29.16 -29.84
N GLN A 138 -43.16 -29.79 -28.85
CA GLN A 138 -42.90 -29.52 -27.43
C GLN A 138 -41.45 -29.85 -27.06
N LEU A 139 -40.95 -31.02 -27.50
CA LEU A 139 -39.57 -31.44 -27.27
C LEU A 139 -38.58 -30.45 -27.88
N ALA A 140 -38.78 -30.04 -29.13
CA ALA A 140 -37.92 -29.05 -29.79
C ALA A 140 -37.92 -27.70 -29.06
N ALA A 141 -39.07 -27.27 -28.53
CA ALA A 141 -39.16 -26.05 -27.74
C ALA A 141 -38.42 -26.14 -26.39
N ALA A 142 -38.48 -27.30 -25.72
CA ALA A 142 -37.71 -27.56 -24.49
C ALA A 142 -36.21 -27.57 -24.78
N GLN A 143 -35.79 -28.28 -25.84
CA GLN A 143 -34.38 -28.35 -26.27
C GLN A 143 -33.81 -26.98 -26.62
N HIS A 144 -34.53 -26.17 -27.38
CA HIS A 144 -34.11 -24.81 -27.71
C HIS A 144 -33.94 -23.93 -26.45
N LYS A 145 -34.80 -24.08 -25.44
CA LYS A 145 -34.66 -23.35 -24.17
C LYS A 145 -33.43 -23.80 -23.39
N LEU A 146 -33.16 -25.10 -23.35
CA LEU A 146 -31.96 -25.66 -22.70
C LEU A 146 -30.68 -25.21 -23.40
N GLU A 147 -30.66 -25.19 -24.73
CA GLU A 147 -29.54 -24.67 -25.52
C GLU A 147 -29.31 -23.17 -25.24
N TRP A 148 -30.37 -22.37 -25.23
CA TRP A 148 -30.29 -20.95 -24.87
C TRP A 148 -29.73 -20.74 -23.45
N MET A 149 -30.12 -21.57 -22.48
CA MET A 149 -29.56 -21.53 -21.12
C MET A 149 -28.08 -21.91 -21.10
N ALA A 150 -27.68 -22.90 -21.90
CA ALA A 150 -26.28 -23.28 -22.07
C ALA A 150 -25.45 -22.11 -22.65
N ASP A 151 -25.97 -21.41 -23.67
CA ASP A 151 -25.33 -20.21 -24.23
C ASP A 151 -25.13 -19.13 -23.16
N LYS A 152 -26.14 -18.90 -22.31
CA LYS A 152 -26.01 -17.95 -21.17
C LYS A 152 -24.92 -18.37 -20.19
N LYS A 153 -24.80 -19.66 -19.86
CA LYS A 153 -23.69 -20.18 -19.03
C LYS A 153 -22.33 -19.93 -19.67
N THR A 154 -22.20 -20.16 -20.99
CA THR A 154 -20.94 -19.87 -21.68
C THR A 154 -20.60 -18.37 -21.68
N GLY A 155 -21.61 -17.51 -21.83
CA GLY A 155 -21.48 -16.06 -21.71
C GLY A 155 -20.97 -15.63 -20.33
N MET A 156 -21.58 -16.15 -19.26
CA MET A 156 -21.12 -15.90 -17.89
C MET A 156 -19.68 -16.36 -17.66
N SER A 157 -19.30 -17.54 -18.18
CA SER A 157 -17.92 -18.03 -18.07
C SER A 157 -16.91 -17.14 -18.82
N LYS A 158 -17.30 -16.51 -19.93
CA LYS A 158 -16.47 -15.51 -20.63
C LYS A 158 -16.24 -14.27 -19.76
N ILE A 159 -17.31 -13.72 -19.17
CA ILE A 159 -17.23 -12.57 -18.25
C ILE A 159 -16.33 -12.91 -17.06
N GLU A 160 -16.46 -14.10 -16.49
CA GLU A 160 -15.61 -14.55 -15.36
C GLU A 160 -14.12 -14.61 -15.74
N LYS A 161 -13.81 -15.09 -16.95
CA LYS A 161 -12.43 -15.11 -17.48
C LYS A 161 -11.90 -13.70 -17.69
N GLU A 162 -12.72 -12.80 -18.23
CA GLU A 162 -12.37 -11.39 -18.40
C GLU A 162 -12.12 -10.72 -17.05
N LEU A 163 -12.94 -10.98 -16.02
CA LEU A 163 -12.71 -10.51 -14.66
C LEU A 163 -11.36 -10.97 -14.10
N LYS A 164 -11.04 -12.25 -14.23
CA LYS A 164 -9.74 -12.79 -13.79
C LYS A 164 -8.58 -12.11 -14.52
N HIS A 165 -8.75 -11.86 -15.81
CA HIS A 165 -7.75 -11.16 -16.61
C HIS A 165 -7.56 -9.70 -16.16
N ILE A 166 -8.65 -8.93 -16.02
CA ILE A 166 -8.63 -7.54 -15.56
C ILE A 166 -8.04 -7.44 -14.15
N LYS A 167 -8.37 -8.35 -13.23
CA LYS A 167 -7.77 -8.38 -11.88
C LYS A 167 -6.26 -8.57 -11.92
N LYS A 168 -5.75 -9.43 -12.82
CA LYS A 168 -4.31 -9.63 -13.03
C LYS A 168 -3.65 -8.38 -13.59
N GLU A 169 -4.25 -7.75 -14.60
CA GLU A 169 -3.76 -6.50 -15.18
C GLU A 169 -3.75 -5.36 -14.16
N LEU A 170 -4.80 -5.23 -13.35
CA LEU A 170 -4.90 -4.22 -12.31
C LEU A 170 -3.80 -4.40 -11.25
N SER A 171 -3.50 -5.63 -10.85
CA SER A 171 -2.39 -5.92 -9.93
C SER A 171 -1.04 -5.52 -10.53
N ALA A 172 -0.83 -5.76 -11.83
CA ALA A 172 0.39 -5.35 -12.51
C ALA A 172 0.49 -3.82 -12.62
N ALA A 173 -0.60 -3.15 -13.02
CA ALA A 173 -0.66 -1.69 -13.12
C ALA A 173 -0.48 -1.00 -11.75
N LYS A 174 -1.01 -1.57 -10.67
CA LYS A 174 -0.80 -1.07 -9.30
C LYS A 174 0.67 -1.16 -8.88
N LYS A 175 1.34 -2.26 -9.25
CA LYS A 175 2.77 -2.44 -8.98
C LYS A 175 3.59 -1.42 -9.76
N GLU A 176 3.31 -1.27 -11.05
CA GLU A 176 3.94 -0.28 -11.95
C GLU A 176 3.74 1.14 -11.42
N GLN A 177 2.52 1.51 -11.02
CA GLN A 177 2.24 2.81 -10.41
C GLN A 177 3.11 3.07 -9.18
N LYS A 178 3.17 2.10 -8.25
CA LYS A 178 3.97 2.23 -7.03
C LYS A 178 5.45 2.36 -7.34
N GLU A 179 5.97 1.57 -8.28
CA GLU A 179 7.37 1.66 -8.73
C GLU A 179 7.67 3.06 -9.28
N LYS A 180 6.81 3.61 -10.15
CA LYS A 180 6.99 4.96 -10.70
C LYS A 180 6.86 6.07 -9.67
N GLU A 181 5.96 5.93 -8.69
CA GLU A 181 5.87 6.87 -7.56
C GLU A 181 7.16 6.85 -6.72
N THR A 182 7.71 5.66 -6.44
CA THR A 182 8.98 5.56 -5.69
C THR A 182 10.16 6.16 -6.46
N GLU A 183 10.29 5.86 -7.76
CA GLU A 183 11.32 6.45 -8.62
C GLU A 183 11.25 7.98 -8.64
N PHE A 184 10.03 8.55 -8.69
CA PHE A 184 9.82 9.99 -8.66
C PHE A 184 10.24 10.61 -7.31
N VAL A 185 9.83 10.01 -6.19
CA VAL A 185 10.15 10.50 -4.85
C VAL A 185 11.66 10.47 -4.60
N ASP A 186 12.35 9.42 -5.05
CA ASP A 186 13.79 9.30 -4.87
C ASP A 186 14.57 10.30 -5.75
N LEU A 187 14.09 10.55 -6.97
CA LEU A 187 14.63 11.61 -7.82
C LEU A 187 14.42 12.99 -7.19
N GLU A 188 13.25 13.27 -6.64
CA GLU A 188 12.94 14.56 -6.00
C GLU A 188 13.82 14.82 -4.76
N LYS A 189 14.05 13.81 -3.93
CA LYS A 189 15.00 13.88 -2.81
C LYS A 189 16.42 14.15 -3.27
N SER A 190 16.87 13.46 -4.32
CA SER A 190 18.21 13.62 -4.89
C SER A 190 18.42 15.02 -5.48
N LEU A 191 17.39 15.54 -6.15
CA LEU A 191 17.39 16.88 -6.74
C LEU A 191 17.43 17.97 -5.66
N GLU A 192 16.65 17.82 -4.57
CA GLU A 192 16.72 18.75 -3.43
C GLU A 192 18.08 18.73 -2.74
N LEU A 193 18.68 17.54 -2.58
CA LEU A 193 20.03 17.39 -2.03
C LEU A 193 21.06 18.09 -2.93
N ALA A 194 21.02 17.86 -4.24
CA ALA A 194 21.93 18.50 -5.19
C ALA A 194 21.79 20.03 -5.18
N ARG A 195 20.55 20.55 -5.18
CA ARG A 195 20.28 21.99 -5.03
C ARG A 195 20.82 22.55 -3.72
N ARG A 196 20.69 21.80 -2.61
CA ARG A 196 21.24 22.19 -1.31
C ARG A 196 22.77 22.24 -1.33
N ILE A 197 23.43 21.24 -1.91
CA ILE A 197 24.90 21.21 -2.05
C ILE A 197 25.36 22.38 -2.93
N HIS A 198 24.73 22.59 -4.10
CA HIS A 198 25.06 23.70 -5.00
C HIS A 198 24.92 25.06 -4.30
N ARG A 199 23.85 25.27 -3.53
CA ARG A 199 23.66 26.49 -2.71
C ARG A 199 24.80 26.70 -1.70
N TYR A 200 25.26 25.65 -1.02
CA TYR A 200 26.36 25.79 -0.07
C TYR A 200 27.70 26.03 -0.76
N LYS A 201 27.97 25.33 -1.87
CA LYS A 201 29.22 25.47 -2.63
C LYS A 201 29.36 26.83 -3.30
N THR A 202 28.25 27.46 -3.68
CA THR A 202 28.24 28.80 -4.28
C THR A 202 28.08 29.93 -3.25
N SER A 203 27.87 29.60 -1.97
CA SER A 203 27.70 30.60 -0.91
C SER A 203 29.06 31.14 -0.46
N THR A 204 29.21 32.47 -0.57
CA THR A 204 30.42 33.20 -0.15
C THR A 204 30.71 33.10 1.35
N ASP A 205 29.67 32.90 2.16
CA ASP A 205 29.71 32.79 3.63
C ASP A 205 29.87 31.34 4.11
N ALA A 206 29.75 30.34 3.23
CA ALA A 206 29.85 28.94 3.63
C ALA A 206 31.27 28.58 4.12
N ALA A 207 32.32 29.00 3.42
CA ALA A 207 33.69 28.73 3.81
C ALA A 207 34.03 29.37 5.18
N GLU A 208 33.57 30.61 5.39
CA GLU A 208 33.75 31.35 6.64
C GLU A 208 33.01 30.66 7.79
N LYS A 209 31.77 30.21 7.56
CA LYS A 209 31.00 29.43 8.54
C LYS A 209 31.64 28.09 8.89
N ILE A 210 32.21 27.37 7.92
CA ILE A 210 32.96 26.13 8.17
C ILE A 210 34.16 26.44 9.05
N TYR A 211 34.95 27.46 8.67
CA TYR A 211 36.17 27.83 9.37
C TYR A 211 35.92 28.23 10.83
N PHE A 212 34.85 28.97 11.10
CA PHE A 212 34.47 29.42 12.45
C PHE A 212 33.47 28.51 13.17
N CYS A 213 33.15 27.33 12.63
CA CYS A 213 32.18 26.39 13.21
C CYS A 213 30.80 27.02 13.50
N LEU A 214 30.36 27.94 12.63
CA LEU A 214 29.09 28.63 12.73
C LEU A 214 27.96 27.78 12.12
N PRO A 215 26.73 27.86 12.66
CA PRO A 215 25.60 27.09 12.14
C PRO A 215 25.23 27.48 10.69
N PHE A 216 24.95 26.47 9.86
CA PHE A 216 24.51 26.61 8.47
C PHE A 216 22.99 26.74 8.39
N GLY A 217 22.47 27.78 7.74
CA GLY A 217 21.04 27.90 7.39
C GLY A 217 20.47 29.32 7.45
N SER A 218 19.33 29.51 6.76
CA SER A 218 18.49 30.71 6.90
C SER A 218 17.88 30.76 8.30
N LYS A 219 17.85 31.96 8.91
CA LYS A 219 17.24 32.20 10.24
C LYS A 219 15.74 31.83 10.32
N GLN A 220 15.06 31.59 9.19
CA GLN A 220 13.60 31.38 9.15
C GLN A 220 13.15 29.92 9.11
N ASN A 221 14.02 28.95 8.80
CA ASN A 221 13.65 27.52 8.73
C ASN A 221 14.46 26.66 9.71
N GLN A 222 14.54 27.08 10.97
CA GLN A 222 14.91 26.17 12.07
C GLN A 222 13.69 25.36 12.52
N SER A 223 13.01 24.67 11.61
CA SER A 223 12.48 23.35 11.97
C SER A 223 13.66 22.39 11.81
N LEU A 224 14.23 22.04 12.97
CA LEU A 224 15.40 21.19 13.14
C LEU A 224 15.27 19.87 12.37
N GLY A 225 15.76 19.87 11.13
CA GLY A 225 16.26 18.66 10.49
C GLY A 225 17.57 18.25 11.18
N THR A 226 17.45 17.42 12.21
CA THR A 226 18.37 16.33 12.57
C THR A 226 19.86 16.52 12.22
N ILE A 227 20.47 17.58 12.72
CA ILE A 227 21.90 17.55 13.09
C ILE A 227 21.92 17.73 14.59
N ASP A 228 22.05 16.60 15.27
CA ASP A 228 22.03 16.44 16.71
C ASP A 228 23.35 16.95 17.33
N ASP A 229 23.59 18.27 17.22
CA ASP A 229 24.79 18.91 17.75
C ASP A 229 24.70 18.90 19.29
N LYS A 230 25.58 18.12 19.92
CA LYS A 230 25.73 17.99 21.39
C LYS A 230 25.68 19.36 22.08
N PHE A 231 26.30 20.37 21.46
CA PHE A 231 26.30 21.73 21.98
C PHE A 231 24.91 22.37 22.01
N THR A 232 24.08 22.15 20.98
CA THR A 232 22.71 22.67 20.90
C THR A 232 21.80 22.03 21.93
N LYS A 233 21.95 20.72 22.18
CA LYS A 233 21.25 20.02 23.26
C LYS A 233 21.58 20.61 24.62
N VAL A 234 22.87 20.75 24.94
CA VAL A 234 23.31 21.34 26.21
C VAL A 234 22.86 22.80 26.34
N SER A 235 22.98 23.59 25.27
CA SER A 235 22.55 24.99 25.29
C SER A 235 21.06 25.11 25.59
N THR A 236 20.22 24.24 25.03
CA THR A 236 18.78 24.22 25.31
C THR A 236 18.49 23.93 26.77
N VAL A 237 19.13 22.91 27.36
CA VAL A 237 18.96 22.56 28.79
C VAL A 237 19.37 23.72 29.70
N VAL A 238 20.52 24.34 29.40
CA VAL A 238 20.98 25.53 30.16
C VAL A 238 19.97 26.66 30.05
N CYS A 239 19.48 26.97 28.85
CA CYS A 239 18.54 28.07 28.65
C CYS A 239 17.20 27.87 29.34
N SER A 240 16.72 26.63 29.45
CA SER A 240 15.46 26.33 30.14
C SER A 240 15.55 26.44 31.67
N MET A 241 16.75 26.42 32.26
CA MET A 241 16.92 26.35 33.72
C MET A 241 17.71 27.52 34.33
N ILE A 242 18.45 28.28 33.52
CA ILE A 242 19.32 29.36 34.03
C ILE A 242 18.55 30.63 34.41
N ASP A 243 17.32 30.81 33.91
CA ASP A 243 16.45 31.96 34.17
C ASP A 243 17.17 33.31 34.09
N GLN A 244 17.27 34.08 35.18
CA GLN A 244 17.90 35.41 35.23
C GLN A 244 19.43 35.34 35.41
N ASP A 245 19.97 34.19 35.80
CA ASP A 245 21.41 34.00 36.05
C ASP A 245 22.24 33.98 34.76
N TRP A 246 21.60 34.01 33.59
CA TRP A 246 22.27 34.06 32.29
C TRP A 246 23.22 35.26 32.15
N LEU A 247 22.93 36.38 32.82
CA LEU A 247 23.79 37.56 32.87
C LEU A 247 25.12 37.24 33.53
N THR A 248 25.06 36.57 34.68
CA THR A 248 26.22 36.12 35.45
C THR A 248 26.98 35.04 34.71
N LEU A 249 26.26 34.14 34.02
CA LEU A 249 26.85 33.15 33.13
C LEU A 249 27.65 33.81 32.01
N TYR A 250 27.05 34.73 31.26
CA TYR A 250 27.71 35.40 30.14
C TYR A 250 28.97 36.17 30.55
N ARG A 251 28.96 36.82 31.72
CA ARG A 251 30.13 37.53 32.27
C ARG A 251 31.29 36.59 32.65
N ARG A 252 30.98 35.36 33.06
CA ARG A 252 31.96 34.38 33.56
C ARG A 252 32.45 33.41 32.48
N LEU A 253 31.77 33.37 31.34
CA LEU A 253 32.16 32.51 30.22
C LEU A 253 33.54 32.94 29.66
N PRO A 254 34.42 31.97 29.32
CA PRO A 254 35.73 32.29 28.78
C PRO A 254 35.61 32.81 27.35
N PHE A 255 36.31 33.92 27.04
CA PHE A 255 36.45 34.41 25.67
C PHE A 255 37.89 34.24 25.19
N HIS A 256 38.03 33.68 23.98
CA HIS A 256 39.30 33.57 23.27
C HIS A 256 39.09 34.10 21.84
N PRO A 257 39.69 35.25 21.48
CA PRO A 257 40.55 36.12 22.32
C PRO A 257 39.80 36.78 23.49
N LYS A 258 40.53 37.22 24.54
CA LYS A 258 39.93 37.89 25.71
C LYS A 258 39.20 39.16 25.27
N ARG A 259 37.97 39.36 25.75
CA ARG A 259 37.17 40.58 25.51
C ARG A 259 37.17 41.47 26.75
N GLY A 260 37.11 42.78 26.55
CA GLY A 260 37.04 43.76 27.64
C GLY A 260 35.69 43.75 28.35
N SER A 261 35.67 44.09 29.63
CA SER A 261 34.45 44.13 30.45
C SER A 261 33.37 45.05 29.87
N GLN A 262 33.77 46.23 29.37
CA GLN A 262 32.85 47.18 28.72
C GLN A 262 32.16 46.58 27.48
N THR A 263 32.86 45.74 26.71
CA THR A 263 32.29 45.08 25.54
C THR A 263 31.28 44.00 25.95
N ILE A 264 31.57 43.27 27.03
CA ILE A 264 30.66 42.26 27.59
C ILE A 264 29.39 42.92 28.13
N GLU A 265 29.49 44.05 28.84
CA GLU A 265 28.31 44.80 29.31
C GLU A 265 27.48 45.37 28.15
N LYS A 266 28.14 45.84 27.07
CA LYS A 266 27.44 46.28 25.87
C LYS A 266 26.66 45.13 25.22
N ASP A 267 27.28 43.96 25.06
CA ASP A 267 26.60 42.77 24.54
C ASP A 267 25.36 42.41 25.37
N ILE A 268 25.48 42.46 26.70
CA ILE A 268 24.39 42.18 27.64
C ILE A 268 23.24 43.17 27.46
N SER A 269 23.56 44.46 27.33
CA SER A 269 22.58 45.51 27.05
C SER A 269 21.86 45.25 25.74
N ASP A 270 22.60 44.95 24.67
CA ASP A 270 22.04 44.66 23.34
C ASP A 270 21.14 43.43 23.37
N ILE A 271 21.54 42.34 24.05
CA ILE A 271 20.70 41.14 24.21
C ILE A 271 19.43 41.45 25.00
N ASN A 272 19.51 42.30 26.03
CA ASN A 272 18.35 42.72 26.81
C ASN A 272 17.35 43.55 25.97
N VAL A 273 17.85 44.43 25.10
CA VAL A 273 17.03 45.24 24.19
C VAL A 273 16.40 44.36 23.10
N GLU A 274 17.18 43.48 22.46
CA GLU A 274 16.71 42.52 21.45
C GLU A 274 15.67 41.54 22.03
N GLY A 275 15.86 41.12 23.28
CA GLY A 275 14.98 40.18 24.00
C GLY A 275 13.83 40.82 24.76
N ALA A 276 13.61 42.14 24.66
CA ALA A 276 12.57 42.85 25.40
C ALA A 276 11.14 42.46 24.98
N ARG A 277 10.96 41.94 23.76
CA ARG A 277 9.66 41.55 23.18
C ARG A 277 9.40 40.04 23.10
N GLY A 278 10.33 39.19 23.59
CA GLY A 278 10.24 37.72 23.47
C GLY A 278 10.29 36.97 24.81
N PRO A 279 10.11 35.63 24.79
CA PRO A 279 10.21 34.77 25.97
C PRO A 279 11.57 34.91 26.68
N LYS A 280 11.60 34.71 28.00
CA LYS A 280 12.82 34.89 28.82
C LYS A 280 13.92 33.90 28.43
N GLU A 281 13.53 32.68 28.04
CA GLU A 281 14.38 31.59 27.56
C GLU A 281 15.15 31.99 26.28
N GLY A 282 14.59 32.90 25.47
CA GLY A 282 15.23 33.44 24.28
C GLY A 282 16.48 34.29 24.59
N ARG A 283 16.55 34.93 25.77
CA ARG A 283 17.69 35.80 26.14
C ARG A 283 18.93 34.97 26.47
N ALA A 284 18.76 33.92 27.26
CA ALA A 284 19.85 32.98 27.57
C ALA A 284 20.38 32.30 26.30
N MET A 285 19.48 31.90 25.39
CA MET A 285 19.87 31.28 24.12
C MET A 285 20.61 32.26 23.21
N ASN A 286 20.16 33.51 23.14
CA ASN A 286 20.86 34.56 22.40
C ASN A 286 22.24 34.85 23.00
N ALA A 287 22.37 34.85 24.32
CA ALA A 287 23.64 35.03 25.01
C ALA A 287 24.63 33.89 24.74
N ILE A 288 24.21 32.63 24.88
CA ILE A 288 25.07 31.47 24.61
C ILE A 288 25.48 31.42 23.13
N ASN A 289 24.56 31.74 22.20
CA ASN A 289 24.88 31.82 20.78
C ASN A 289 25.84 32.97 20.46
N ARG A 290 25.68 34.14 21.10
CA ARG A 290 26.59 35.28 20.94
C ARG A 290 27.98 34.96 21.50
N TRP A 291 28.04 34.29 22.65
CA TRP A 291 29.30 33.77 23.20
C TRP A 291 29.98 32.79 22.23
N ARG A 292 29.24 31.80 21.70
CA ARG A 292 29.76 30.84 20.70
C ARG A 292 30.33 31.54 19.47
N ARG A 293 29.72 32.63 19.00
CA ARG A 293 30.23 33.42 17.86
C ARG A 293 31.53 34.14 18.15
N HIS A 294 31.67 34.70 19.35
CA HIS A 294 32.83 35.51 19.73
C HIS A 294 33.96 34.71 20.39
N HIS A 295 33.70 33.46 20.74
CA HIS A 295 34.69 32.56 21.29
C HIS A 295 35.09 31.49 20.27
N THR A 296 36.25 31.71 19.65
CA THR A 296 36.80 30.89 18.54
C THR A 296 37.04 29.41 18.86
N ARG A 297 36.95 29.00 20.13
CA ARG A 297 37.18 27.61 20.60
C ARG A 297 36.11 27.14 21.58
N ALA A 298 34.89 27.66 21.49
CA ALA A 298 33.82 27.34 22.44
C ALA A 298 33.53 25.83 22.49
N LYS A 299 33.71 25.23 23.67
CA LYS A 299 33.34 23.84 23.94
C LYS A 299 32.19 23.74 24.93
N VAL A 300 31.53 22.58 24.94
CA VAL A 300 30.52 22.22 25.95
C VAL A 300 31.14 22.20 27.35
N GLU A 301 32.38 21.73 27.47
CA GLU A 301 33.16 21.70 28.72
C GLU A 301 33.27 23.08 29.37
N ASP A 302 33.54 24.12 28.57
CA ASP A 302 33.67 25.50 29.07
C ASP A 302 32.35 26.00 29.70
N LEU A 303 31.21 25.62 29.11
CA LEU A 303 29.88 25.96 29.62
C LEU A 303 29.59 25.21 30.93
N VAL A 304 29.88 23.91 30.98
CA VAL A 304 29.73 23.07 32.19
C VAL A 304 30.63 23.56 33.33
N ASP A 305 31.90 23.85 33.06
CA ASP A 305 32.85 24.34 34.07
C ASP A 305 32.47 25.73 34.60
N THR A 306 31.91 26.58 33.74
CA THR A 306 31.40 27.89 34.16
C THR A 306 30.17 27.74 35.06
N LEU A 307 29.25 26.81 34.75
CA LEU A 307 28.09 26.49 35.60
C LEU A 307 28.51 25.91 36.97
N LYS A 308 29.52 25.03 36.99
CA LYS A 308 30.14 24.53 38.25
C LYS A 308 30.73 25.68 39.07
N LYS A 309 31.45 26.63 38.44
CA LYS A 309 31.97 27.84 39.11
C LYS A 309 30.87 28.77 39.62
N MET A 310 29.70 28.75 39.00
CA MET A 310 28.51 29.47 39.47
C MET A 310 27.71 28.71 40.55
N ARG A 311 28.14 27.49 40.91
CA ARG A 311 27.44 26.59 41.84
C ARG A 311 26.05 26.16 41.36
N ARG A 312 25.77 26.21 40.05
CA ARG A 312 24.54 25.71 39.42
C ARG A 312 24.65 24.23 39.07
N ASN A 313 24.88 23.40 40.09
CA ASN A 313 25.04 21.94 39.92
C ASN A 313 23.73 21.26 39.50
N ASP A 314 22.59 21.88 39.79
CA ASP A 314 21.25 21.50 39.31
C ASP A 314 21.21 21.38 37.78
N ILE A 315 21.73 22.38 37.07
CA ILE A 315 21.77 22.39 35.60
C ILE A 315 22.79 21.37 35.09
N VAL A 316 23.94 21.26 35.75
CA VAL A 316 25.00 20.31 35.35
C VAL A 316 24.50 18.86 35.41
N MET A 317 23.73 18.50 36.44
CA MET A 317 23.13 17.16 36.55
C MET A 317 22.14 16.87 35.41
N GLU A 318 21.29 17.84 35.05
CA GLU A 318 20.34 17.64 33.94
C GLU A 318 21.03 17.57 32.58
N ILE A 319 22.13 18.34 32.40
CA ILE A 319 23.01 18.21 31.23
C ILE A 319 23.58 16.79 31.17
N GLU A 320 24.10 16.26 32.28
CA GLU A 320 24.69 14.93 32.34
C GLU A 320 23.67 13.83 32.05
N LYS A 321 22.46 13.93 32.61
CA LYS A 321 21.34 13.03 32.33
C LYS A 321 20.88 13.07 30.87
N THR A 322 20.92 14.24 30.24
CA THR A 322 20.57 14.41 28.82
C THR A 322 21.67 13.87 27.89
N MET A 323 22.93 14.00 28.30
CA MET A 323 24.09 13.59 27.51
C MET A 323 24.44 12.10 27.68
N ASN A 324 24.19 11.55 28.87
CA ASN A 324 24.41 10.17 29.27
C ASN A 324 23.14 9.64 29.95
N PRO A 325 22.07 9.34 29.19
CA PRO A 325 20.84 8.82 29.78
C PRO A 325 21.16 7.51 30.52
N PRO A 326 20.67 7.34 31.77
CA PRO A 326 20.86 6.09 32.49
C PRO A 326 20.30 4.94 31.65
N LYS A 327 21.08 3.86 31.50
CA LYS A 327 20.61 2.63 30.84
C LYS A 327 19.37 2.16 31.59
N LEU A 328 18.20 2.30 30.96
CA LEU A 328 16.98 1.69 31.46
C LEU A 328 17.26 0.19 31.58
N MET A 329 17.17 -0.35 32.80
CA MET A 329 17.07 -1.79 32.96
C MET A 329 15.82 -2.21 32.20
N GLU A 330 16.00 -3.05 31.17
CA GLU A 330 14.87 -3.65 30.46
C GLU A 330 13.98 -4.33 31.50
N GLU A 331 12.71 -3.91 31.55
CA GLU A 331 11.69 -4.62 32.32
C GLU A 331 11.70 -6.08 31.87
N VAL A 332 12.00 -6.98 32.81
CA VAL A 332 11.86 -8.41 32.61
C VAL A 332 10.38 -8.66 32.33
N GLN A 333 10.03 -8.85 31.05
CA GLN A 333 8.70 -9.35 30.69
C GLN A 333 8.54 -10.71 31.35
N GLU A 334 7.70 -10.79 32.39
CA GLU A 334 7.28 -12.05 32.98
C GLU A 334 6.61 -12.90 31.89
N ILE A 335 7.31 -13.93 31.44
CA ILE A 335 6.77 -14.92 30.53
C ILE A 335 5.67 -15.66 31.30
N TYR A 336 4.41 -15.42 30.95
CA TYR A 336 3.29 -16.19 31.49
C TYR A 336 3.45 -17.67 31.14
N VAL A 337 3.78 -18.49 32.14
CA VAL A 337 3.81 -19.95 32.04
C VAL A 337 2.50 -20.48 32.65
N PRO A 338 1.67 -21.22 31.91
CA PRO A 338 0.46 -21.81 32.46
C PRO A 338 0.78 -22.78 33.62
N PRO A 339 -0.01 -22.79 34.71
CA PRO A 339 0.32 -23.48 35.97
C PRO A 339 0.47 -25.02 35.88
N ASN A 340 0.09 -25.63 34.75
CA ASN A 340 0.21 -27.08 34.52
C ASN A 340 1.49 -27.49 33.76
N VAL A 341 2.39 -26.57 33.45
CA VAL A 341 3.65 -26.88 32.74
C VAL A 341 4.75 -27.06 33.77
N ALA A 342 5.32 -28.27 33.85
CA ALA A 342 6.48 -28.54 34.69
C ALA A 342 7.65 -27.59 34.31
N PRO A 343 8.42 -27.05 35.28
CA PRO A 343 9.47 -26.05 35.01
C PRO A 343 10.49 -26.48 33.95
N GLU A 344 10.77 -27.78 33.86
CA GLU A 344 11.71 -28.39 32.91
C GLU A 344 11.22 -28.33 31.46
N LEU A 345 9.91 -28.17 31.24
CA LEU A 345 9.28 -28.18 29.92
C LEU A 345 9.03 -26.77 29.35
N VAL A 346 9.33 -25.72 30.12
CA VAL A 346 9.15 -24.32 29.72
C VAL A 346 9.90 -23.94 28.43
N PRO A 347 11.15 -24.39 28.20
CA PRO A 347 11.85 -24.09 26.94
C PRO A 347 11.15 -24.71 25.72
N PHE A 348 10.55 -25.90 25.88
CA PHE A 348 9.88 -26.63 24.81
C PHE A 348 8.44 -26.14 24.55
N TYR A 349 7.80 -25.52 25.55
CA TYR A 349 6.45 -24.96 25.41
C TYR A 349 6.36 -23.94 24.26
N LYS A 350 7.37 -23.07 24.13
CA LYS A 350 7.43 -22.07 23.04
C LYS A 350 7.57 -22.71 21.66
N GLU A 351 8.29 -23.84 21.56
CA GLU A 351 8.44 -24.57 20.30
C GLU A 351 7.15 -25.28 19.89
N VAL A 352 6.44 -25.86 20.86
CA VAL A 352 5.14 -26.51 20.64
C VAL A 352 4.08 -25.47 20.22
N GLU A 353 4.03 -24.31 20.88
CA GLU A 353 3.09 -23.24 20.52
C GLU A 353 3.36 -22.70 19.11
N ARG A 354 4.63 -22.53 18.75
CA ARG A 354 5.04 -22.14 17.40
C ARG A 354 4.64 -23.19 16.36
N TYR A 355 4.79 -24.48 16.69
CA TYR A 355 4.40 -25.57 15.82
C TYR A 355 2.87 -25.65 15.62
N ASP A 356 2.08 -25.43 16.68
CA ASP A 356 0.62 -25.39 16.62
C ASP A 356 0.10 -24.19 15.84
N GLN A 357 0.74 -23.02 15.96
CA GLN A 357 0.43 -21.85 15.14
C GLN A 357 0.70 -22.11 13.65
N LEU A 358 1.84 -22.73 13.33
CA LEU A 358 2.15 -23.16 11.95
C LEU A 358 1.14 -24.18 11.43
N ARG A 359 0.73 -25.14 12.27
CA ARG A 359 -0.26 -26.16 11.89
C ARG A 359 -1.65 -25.58 11.68
N LYS A 360 -2.07 -24.60 12.49
CA LYS A 360 -3.30 -23.82 12.28
C LYS A 360 -3.23 -23.03 10.98
N ALA A 361 -2.11 -22.36 10.69
CA ALA A 361 -1.93 -21.63 9.43
C ALA A 361 -1.98 -22.54 8.20
N HIS A 362 -1.50 -23.79 8.31
CA HIS A 362 -1.57 -24.77 7.23
C HIS A 362 -2.95 -25.42 7.04
N LYS A 363 -3.78 -25.53 8.09
CA LYS A 363 -5.17 -26.04 7.98
C LYS A 363 -6.13 -25.07 7.28
N VAL A 364 -5.83 -23.77 7.24
CA VAL A 364 -6.67 -22.74 6.60
C VAL A 364 -6.45 -22.68 5.07
N LYS A 365 -5.51 -23.45 4.52
CA LYS A 365 -5.17 -23.46 3.08
C LYS A 365 -5.67 -24.68 2.29
N ARG A 366 -6.70 -25.39 2.76
CA ARG A 366 -7.37 -26.43 1.97
C ARG A 366 -8.82 -26.08 1.72
#